data_AF-A0A9D6YU47-F1
#
_entry.id   AF-A0A9D6YU47-F1
#
_cell.length_a   1.000
_cell.length_b   1.000
_cell.length_c   1.000
_cell.angle_alpha   90.00
_cell.angle_beta   90.00
_cell.angle_gamma   90.00
#
_symmetry.space_group_name_H-M   'P 1'
#
loop_
_entity.id
_entity.type
_entity.pdbx_description
1 polymer ?
#
loop_
_entity_poly.entity_id
_entity_poly.type
_entity_poly.pdbx_seq_one_letter_code
_entity_poly.pdbx_strand_id
1 'polypeptide(L)'
;MINSCYWYVVNTKPRQEDLAEKMIMQLGVETFYPKINDRKGLFPGYLFAKYKPIEHFKKIRYTKGVRDIVSYGYNPVPVDDEIIDAIRIRMKNGFVQISNDLFKKGERVIIRDGLFKDFEGIFEDVKDSERIIILLNLISYQARIVVEAEKVGRAA
;
A
#
# COMPACT_ATOMS: atom_id res chain seq x y z
N MET A 1 14.89 5.62 27.28
CA MET A 1 13.89 4.66 26.78
C MET A 1 14.32 4.11 25.40
N ILE A 2 15.39 3.30 25.30
CA ILE A 2 15.87 2.75 24.00
C ILE A 2 16.13 1.23 24.08
N ASN A 3 15.65 0.56 25.13
CA ASN A 3 15.96 -0.86 25.36
C ASN A 3 14.84 -1.83 24.93
N SER A 4 13.72 -1.28 24.46
CA SER A 4 12.57 -2.05 24.00
C SER A 4 12.60 -2.19 22.49
N CYS A 5 12.10 -3.33 22.00
CA CYS A 5 12.03 -3.64 20.58
C CYS A 5 10.74 -3.04 20.01
N TYR A 6 10.84 -2.18 19.01
CA TYR A 6 9.69 -1.55 18.34
C TYR A 6 9.81 -1.72 16.83
N TRP A 7 8.70 -1.55 16.13
CA TRP A 7 8.72 -1.45 14.67
C TRP A 7 9.24 -0.09 14.23
N TYR A 8 10.02 -0.06 13.17
CA TYR A 8 10.47 1.16 12.52
C TYR A 8 10.32 1.03 11.01
N VAL A 9 10.15 2.16 10.33
CA VAL A 9 10.06 2.20 8.88
C VAL A 9 11.45 2.33 8.26
N VAL A 10 11.76 1.42 7.34
CA VAL A 10 12.98 1.41 6.55
C VAL A 10 12.66 1.91 5.14
N ASN A 11 13.36 2.94 4.70
CA ASN A 11 13.34 3.40 3.32
C ASN A 11 14.37 2.61 2.52
N THR A 12 13.95 1.98 1.42
CA THR A 12 14.80 1.16 0.57
C THR A 12 15.24 1.93 -0.67
N LYS A 13 16.28 1.42 -1.33
CA LYS A 13 16.65 1.88 -2.67
C LYS A 13 15.57 1.42 -3.66
N PRO A 14 15.31 2.19 -4.74
CA PRO A 14 14.26 1.85 -5.69
C PRO A 14 14.45 0.43 -6.23
N ARG A 15 13.38 -0.40 -6.18
CA ARG A 15 13.36 -1.79 -6.67
C ARG A 15 14.31 -2.75 -5.93
N GLN A 16 14.74 -2.41 -4.72
CA GLN A 16 15.58 -3.27 -3.86
C GLN A 16 14.89 -3.67 -2.56
N GLU A 17 13.56 -3.58 -2.49
CA GLU A 17 12.76 -3.91 -1.32
C GLU A 17 12.98 -5.36 -0.87
N ASP A 18 12.82 -6.33 -1.79
CA ASP A 18 13.02 -7.76 -1.49
C ASP A 18 14.46 -8.07 -1.06
N LEU A 19 15.43 -7.37 -1.64
CA LEU A 19 16.84 -7.49 -1.27
C LEU A 19 17.07 -6.95 0.14
N ALA A 20 16.54 -5.76 0.44
CA ALA A 20 16.67 -5.13 1.75
C ALA A 20 16.01 -5.99 2.83
N GLU A 21 14.79 -6.49 2.59
CA GLU A 21 14.09 -7.41 3.49
C GLU A 21 14.96 -8.63 3.80
N LYS A 22 15.41 -9.36 2.77
CA LYS A 22 16.24 -10.56 2.93
C LYS A 22 17.52 -10.28 3.72
N MET A 23 18.21 -9.18 3.43
CA MET A 23 19.46 -8.82 4.10
C MET A 23 19.23 -8.42 5.56
N ILE A 24 18.13 -7.73 5.87
CA ILE A 24 17.76 -7.37 7.24
C ILE A 24 17.39 -8.63 8.03
N MET A 25 16.64 -9.57 7.44
CA MET A 25 16.33 -10.85 8.08
C MET A 25 17.59 -11.65 8.43
N GLN A 26 18.64 -11.60 7.60
CA GLN A 26 19.94 -12.23 7.90
C GLN A 26 20.65 -11.65 9.12
N LEU A 27 20.27 -10.44 9.56
CA LEU A 27 20.76 -9.84 10.82
C LEU A 27 19.98 -10.32 12.05
N GLY A 28 19.04 -11.26 11.89
CA GLY A 28 18.16 -11.75 12.96
C GLY A 28 17.06 -10.75 13.34
N VAL A 29 16.74 -9.81 12.45
CA VAL A 29 15.73 -8.78 12.67
C VAL A 29 14.42 -9.21 12.00
N GLU A 30 13.31 -9.16 12.74
CA GLU A 30 11.97 -9.40 12.18
C GLU A 30 11.62 -8.29 11.20
N THR A 31 11.15 -8.65 10.01
CA THR A 31 10.71 -7.72 8.97
C THR A 31 9.26 -7.94 8.62
N PHE A 32 8.63 -6.88 8.11
CA PHE A 32 7.30 -6.95 7.54
C PHE A 32 7.26 -6.08 6.28
N TYR A 33 7.13 -6.73 5.11
CA TYR A 33 6.98 -6.07 3.82
C TYR A 33 5.62 -6.45 3.21
N PRO A 34 4.53 -5.75 3.57
CA PRO A 34 3.22 -6.06 3.04
C PRO A 34 3.17 -5.81 1.53
N LYS A 35 2.64 -6.77 0.77
CA LYS A 35 2.50 -6.70 -0.69
C LYS A 35 1.04 -6.80 -1.11
N ILE A 36 0.66 -6.08 -2.16
CA ILE A 36 -0.68 -6.16 -2.78
C ILE A 36 -0.77 -7.38 -3.70
N ASN A 37 0.35 -7.73 -4.35
CA ASN A 37 0.54 -8.94 -5.16
C ASN A 37 2.03 -9.28 -5.23
N ASP A 38 2.41 -10.34 -5.94
CA ASP A 38 3.80 -10.80 -6.09
C ASP A 38 4.80 -9.74 -6.54
N ARG A 39 4.33 -8.67 -7.21
CA ARG A 39 5.18 -7.66 -7.85
C ARG A 39 5.16 -6.30 -7.16
N LYS A 40 4.17 -6.01 -6.30
CA LYS A 40 3.94 -4.66 -5.77
C LYS A 40 3.82 -4.66 -4.26
N GLY A 41 4.77 -4.02 -3.59
CA GLY A 41 4.68 -3.64 -2.18
C GLY A 41 3.52 -2.68 -1.95
N LEU A 42 2.86 -2.79 -0.79
CA LEU A 42 1.80 -1.87 -0.35
C LEU A 42 2.33 -0.43 -0.25
N PHE A 43 3.57 -0.28 0.22
CA PHE A 43 4.29 0.99 0.29
C PHE A 43 5.58 0.88 -0.54
N PRO A 44 5.56 1.28 -1.82
CA PRO A 44 6.76 1.24 -2.67
C PRO A 44 7.94 1.97 -2.03
N GLY A 45 9.11 1.33 -1.98
CA GLY A 45 10.30 1.90 -1.34
C GLY A 45 10.32 1.83 0.19
N TYR A 46 9.38 1.14 0.83
CA TYR A 46 9.31 1.04 2.30
C TYR A 46 9.01 -0.39 2.77
N LEU A 47 9.58 -0.73 3.93
CA LEU A 47 9.26 -1.93 4.71
C LEU A 47 9.37 -1.62 6.21
N PHE A 48 8.86 -2.51 7.05
CA PHE A 48 8.95 -2.40 8.50
C PHE A 48 9.98 -3.38 9.05
N ALA A 49 10.70 -2.98 10.09
CA ALA A 49 11.64 -3.85 10.83
C ALA A 49 11.46 -3.67 12.34
N LYS A 50 11.33 -4.78 13.08
CA LYS A 50 11.19 -4.78 14.54
C LYS A 50 12.56 -4.96 15.18
N TYR A 51 13.10 -3.91 15.79
CA TYR A 51 14.44 -3.97 16.39
C TYR A 51 14.62 -3.03 17.58
N LYS A 52 15.72 -3.21 18.32
CA LYS A 52 16.19 -2.25 19.33
C LYS A 52 17.18 -1.27 18.68
N PRO A 53 16.94 0.05 18.70
CA PRO A 53 17.81 1.00 18.02
C PRO A 53 19.26 0.94 18.46
N ILE A 54 19.51 0.73 19.76
CA ILE A 54 20.86 0.66 20.32
C ILE A 54 21.70 -0.48 19.73
N GLU A 55 21.06 -1.60 19.37
CA GLU A 55 21.73 -2.80 18.87
C GLU A 55 21.80 -2.86 17.33
N HIS A 56 20.76 -2.39 16.64
CA HIS A 56 20.55 -2.69 15.23
C HIS A 56 20.46 -1.46 14.30
N PHE A 57 20.28 -0.24 14.81
CA PHE A 57 20.05 0.94 13.95
C PHE A 57 21.14 1.11 12.87
N LYS A 58 22.42 1.12 13.28
CA LYS A 58 23.53 1.25 12.33
C LYS A 58 23.63 0.06 11.38
N LYS A 59 23.43 -1.16 11.88
CA LYS A 59 23.50 -2.40 11.08
C LYS A 59 22.46 -2.36 9.96
N ILE A 60 21.22 -2.02 10.29
CA ILE A 60 20.12 -1.90 9.33
C ILE A 60 20.37 -0.74 8.37
N ARG A 61 20.73 0.45 8.87
CA ARG A 61 20.98 1.65 8.03
C ARG A 61 22.00 1.40 6.92
N TYR A 62 23.06 0.65 7.21
CA TYR A 62 24.13 0.34 6.26
C TYR A 62 23.94 -1.01 5.53
N THR A 63 22.77 -1.64 5.68
CA THR A 63 22.45 -2.88 4.96
C THR A 63 22.25 -2.63 3.47
N LYS A 64 22.69 -3.57 2.63
CA LYS A 64 22.50 -3.49 1.18
C LYS A 64 21.01 -3.42 0.83
N GLY A 65 20.63 -2.47 -0.02
CA GLY A 65 19.24 -2.23 -0.40
C GLY A 65 18.52 -1.21 0.49
N VAL A 66 19.08 -0.85 1.64
CA VAL A 66 18.56 0.23 2.49
C VAL A 66 19.08 1.57 2.00
N ARG A 67 18.20 2.57 1.97
CA ARG A 67 18.56 3.98 1.77
C ARG A 67 18.68 4.68 3.11
N ASP A 68 17.65 4.56 3.96
CA ASP A 68 17.59 5.24 5.26
C ASP A 68 16.55 4.57 6.18
N ILE A 69 16.49 5.01 7.44
CA ILE A 69 15.45 4.70 8.42
C ILE A 69 14.65 5.99 8.66
N VAL A 70 13.33 5.93 8.56
CA VAL A 70 12.48 7.11 8.77
C VAL A 70 12.67 7.63 10.19
N SER A 71 13.06 8.90 10.28
CA SER A 71 13.51 9.52 11.51
C SER A 71 12.96 10.94 11.62
N TYR A 72 12.74 11.40 12.84
CA TYR A 72 12.51 12.81 13.16
C TYR A 72 13.84 13.39 13.66
N GLY A 73 14.49 14.19 12.81
CA GLY A 73 15.88 14.60 13.03
C GLY A 73 16.80 13.36 13.05
N TYR A 74 17.48 13.14 14.17
CA TYR A 74 18.40 12.00 14.36
C TYR A 74 17.76 10.79 15.05
N ASN A 75 16.49 10.85 15.42
CA ASN A 75 15.82 9.80 16.18
C ASN A 75 14.89 8.98 15.29
N PRO A 76 15.06 7.65 15.17
CA PRO A 76 14.13 6.82 14.43
C PRO A 76 12.76 6.84 15.12
N VAL A 77 11.70 6.93 14.31
CA VAL A 77 10.33 7.03 14.84
C VAL A 77 9.72 5.63 14.94
N PRO A 78 9.31 5.18 16.14
CA PRO A 78 8.66 3.88 16.30
C PRO A 78 7.27 3.89 15.67
N VAL A 79 6.84 2.72 15.20
CA VAL A 79 5.51 2.42 14.70
C VAL A 79 4.82 1.52 15.73
N ASP A 80 3.58 1.85 16.07
CA ASP A 80 2.78 1.07 17.00
C ASP A 80 2.45 -0.31 16.43
N ASP A 81 2.49 -1.35 17.28
CA ASP A 81 2.16 -2.72 16.88
C ASP A 81 0.73 -2.79 16.28
N GLU A 82 -0.19 -1.94 16.75
CA GLU A 82 -1.57 -1.81 16.24
C GLU A 82 -1.64 -1.52 14.73
N ILE A 83 -0.70 -0.71 14.20
CA ILE A 83 -0.64 -0.39 12.77
C ILE A 83 -0.21 -1.63 11.98
N ILE A 84 0.78 -2.36 12.47
CA ILE A 84 1.26 -3.59 11.83
C ILE A 84 0.16 -4.65 11.83
N ASP A 85 -0.51 -4.81 12.96
CA ASP A 85 -1.61 -5.77 13.12
C ASP A 85 -2.81 -5.40 12.24
N ALA A 86 -3.15 -4.11 12.13
CA ALA A 86 -4.19 -3.64 11.23
C ALA A 86 -3.91 -3.97 9.75
N ILE A 87 -2.64 -3.94 9.33
CA ILE A 87 -2.25 -4.37 7.97
C ILE A 87 -2.32 -5.89 7.86
N ARG A 88 -1.82 -6.63 8.84
CA ARG A 88 -1.84 -8.11 8.88
C ARG A 88 -3.27 -8.67 8.79
N ILE A 89 -4.24 -8.07 9.49
CA ILE A 89 -5.65 -8.47 9.45
C ILE A 89 -6.24 -8.39 8.02
N ARG A 90 -5.72 -7.49 7.19
CA ARG A 90 -6.16 -7.33 5.79
C ARG A 90 -5.43 -8.27 4.82
N MET A 91 -4.48 -9.09 5.29
CA MET A 91 -3.76 -10.02 4.43
C MET A 91 -4.54 -11.33 4.23
N LYS A 92 -4.62 -11.78 2.97
CA LYS A 92 -5.13 -13.09 2.57
C LYS A 92 -4.16 -13.71 1.57
N ASN A 93 -3.83 -14.99 1.75
CA ASN A 93 -2.86 -15.71 0.92
C ASN A 93 -1.50 -15.00 0.78
N GLY A 94 -1.02 -14.34 1.83
CA GLY A 94 0.26 -13.62 1.83
C GLY A 94 0.24 -12.20 1.23
N PHE A 95 -0.92 -11.74 0.74
CA PHE A 95 -1.06 -10.40 0.15
C PHE A 95 -2.13 -9.58 0.85
N VAL A 96 -1.88 -8.29 1.03
CA VAL A 96 -2.85 -7.31 1.48
C VAL A 96 -3.98 -7.24 0.46
N GLN A 97 -5.16 -7.60 0.91
CA GLN A 97 -6.38 -7.41 0.15
C GLN A 97 -6.74 -5.94 0.22
N ILE A 98 -6.47 -5.23 -0.87
CA ILE A 98 -7.17 -3.98 -1.11
C ILE A 98 -8.58 -4.43 -1.50
N SER A 99 -9.51 -4.34 -0.56
CA SER A 99 -10.92 -4.54 -0.86
C SER A 99 -11.33 -3.46 -1.86
N ASN A 100 -11.31 -3.84 -3.13
CA ASN A 100 -11.99 -3.13 -4.21
C ASN A 100 -13.52 -3.29 -4.11
N ASP A 101 -14.03 -3.78 -2.97
CA ASP A 101 -15.44 -3.96 -2.62
C ASP A 101 -16.24 -2.65 -2.53
N LEU A 102 -15.72 -1.54 -3.09
CA LEU A 102 -16.51 -0.33 -3.26
C LEU A 102 -17.74 -0.63 -4.15
N PHE A 103 -17.54 -1.42 -5.22
CA PHE A 103 -18.56 -1.73 -6.22
C PHE A 103 -18.48 -3.18 -6.70
N LYS A 104 -19.62 -3.81 -6.93
CA LYS A 104 -19.74 -5.13 -7.56
C LYS A 104 -19.83 -4.98 -9.08
N LYS A 105 -19.23 -5.91 -9.83
CA LYS A 105 -19.39 -5.95 -11.30
C LYS A 105 -20.88 -5.95 -11.67
N GLY A 106 -21.30 -5.01 -12.51
CA GLY A 106 -22.71 -4.81 -12.86
C GLY A 106 -23.45 -3.78 -11.98
N GLU A 107 -22.83 -3.26 -10.93
CA GLU A 107 -23.43 -2.23 -10.06
C GLU A 107 -23.49 -0.88 -10.77
N ARG A 108 -24.59 -0.16 -10.56
CA ARG A 108 -24.76 1.21 -11.05
C ARG A 108 -23.95 2.19 -10.21
N VAL A 109 -23.16 3.01 -10.89
CA VAL A 109 -22.28 4.00 -10.27
C VAL A 109 -22.49 5.37 -10.92
N ILE A 110 -22.32 6.44 -10.14
CA ILE A 110 -22.39 7.83 -10.58
C ILE A 110 -21.03 8.50 -10.36
N ILE A 111 -20.51 9.22 -11.35
CA ILE A 111 -19.25 9.93 -11.20
C ILE A 111 -19.49 11.22 -10.40
N ARG A 112 -18.74 11.44 -9.31
CA ARG A 112 -18.91 12.56 -8.37
C ARG A 112 -18.05 13.78 -8.69
N ASP A 113 -17.01 13.63 -9.50
CA ASP A 113 -16.05 14.70 -9.78
C ASP A 113 -15.37 14.56 -11.15
N GLY A 114 -14.80 15.66 -11.67
CA GLY A 114 -14.13 15.74 -12.96
C GLY A 114 -15.06 16.00 -14.15
N LEU A 115 -14.53 15.82 -15.37
CA LEU A 115 -15.22 16.16 -16.63
C LEU A 115 -16.55 15.42 -16.83
N PHE A 116 -16.68 14.23 -16.25
CA PHE A 116 -17.86 13.38 -16.37
C PHE A 116 -18.69 13.34 -15.09
N LYS A 117 -18.57 14.37 -14.24
CA LYS A 117 -19.39 14.51 -13.04
C LYS A 117 -20.89 14.41 -13.39
N ASP A 118 -21.63 13.74 -12.52
CA ASP A 118 -23.08 13.47 -12.60
C ASP A 118 -23.49 12.45 -13.68
N PHE A 119 -22.55 11.85 -14.43
CA PHE A 119 -22.85 10.76 -15.35
C PHE A 119 -22.97 9.41 -14.65
N GLU A 120 -23.96 8.61 -15.08
CA GLU A 120 -24.19 7.24 -14.64
C GLU A 120 -23.53 6.20 -15.55
N GLY A 121 -23.09 5.10 -14.95
CA GLY A 121 -22.54 3.96 -15.66
C GLY A 121 -22.64 2.65 -14.87
N ILE A 122 -22.11 1.59 -15.47
CA ILE A 122 -22.03 0.26 -14.87
C ILE A 122 -20.57 -0.02 -14.55
N PHE A 123 -20.29 -0.40 -13.30
CA PHE A 123 -18.95 -0.83 -12.91
C PHE A 123 -18.59 -2.15 -13.63
N GLU A 124 -17.49 -2.15 -14.39
CA GLU A 124 -17.05 -3.28 -15.21
C GLU A 124 -15.94 -4.08 -14.51
N ASP A 125 -14.87 -3.40 -14.09
CA ASP A 125 -13.72 -4.01 -13.42
C ASP A 125 -12.81 -2.96 -12.75
N VAL A 126 -11.80 -3.41 -12.01
CA VAL A 126 -10.73 -2.56 -11.48
C VAL A 126 -9.49 -2.65 -12.36
N LYS A 127 -8.93 -1.49 -12.73
CA LYS A 127 -7.70 -1.41 -13.52
C LYS A 127 -6.45 -1.54 -12.64
N ASP A 128 -6.43 -0.86 -11.50
CA ASP A 128 -5.39 -0.98 -10.45
C ASP A 128 -5.89 -0.42 -9.10
N SER A 129 -5.00 -0.29 -8.12
CA SER A 129 -5.35 0.12 -6.75
C SER A 129 -6.07 1.47 -6.63
N GLU A 130 -6.01 2.34 -7.64
CA GLU A 130 -6.62 3.68 -7.59
C GLU A 130 -7.63 3.93 -8.73
N ARG A 131 -7.68 3.06 -9.75
CA ARG A 131 -8.45 3.30 -10.99
C ARG A 131 -9.44 2.19 -11.28
N ILE A 132 -10.69 2.56 -11.56
CA ILE A 132 -11.77 1.65 -11.95
C ILE A 132 -12.18 1.85 -13.41
N ILE A 133 -12.78 0.82 -13.99
CA ILE A 133 -13.34 0.80 -15.35
C ILE A 133 -14.85 0.89 -15.25
N ILE A 134 -15.42 1.91 -15.88
CA ILE A 134 -16.85 2.18 -15.90
C ILE A 134 -17.33 2.16 -17.35
N LEU A 135 -18.41 1.43 -17.60
CA LEU A 135 -19.18 1.50 -18.84
C LEU A 135 -20.21 2.63 -18.72
N LEU A 136 -19.97 3.75 -19.39
CA LEU A 136 -20.88 4.89 -19.39
C LEU A 136 -22.13 4.63 -20.25
N ASN A 137 -23.30 5.00 -19.73
CA ASN A 137 -24.55 5.00 -20.49
C ASN A 137 -24.82 6.42 -21.03
N LEU A 138 -24.12 6.81 -22.08
CA LEU A 138 -24.42 8.03 -22.82
C LEU A 138 -25.48 7.72 -23.87
N ILE A 139 -26.50 8.58 -23.96
CA ILE A 139 -27.59 8.50 -24.95
C ILE A 139 -26.99 8.16 -26.33
N SER A 140 -27.33 6.95 -26.81
CA SER A 140 -27.02 6.38 -28.12
C SER A 140 -25.58 5.90 -28.42
N TYR A 141 -24.57 6.08 -27.55
CA TYR A 141 -23.20 5.56 -27.78
C TYR A 141 -22.51 5.10 -26.48
N GLN A 142 -21.98 3.87 -26.47
CA GLN A 142 -21.18 3.34 -25.35
C GLN A 142 -19.71 3.77 -25.49
N ALA A 143 -19.13 4.36 -24.43
CA ALA A 143 -17.72 4.75 -24.37
C ALA A 143 -17.05 4.20 -23.10
N ARG A 144 -15.82 3.70 -23.25
CA ARG A 144 -14.96 3.25 -22.13
C ARG A 144 -14.04 4.38 -21.70
N ILE A 145 -14.09 4.73 -20.41
CA ILE A 145 -13.18 5.73 -19.81
C ILE A 145 -12.48 5.16 -18.57
N VAL A 146 -11.34 5.75 -18.21
CA VAL A 146 -10.53 5.39 -17.03
C VAL A 146 -10.57 6.55 -16.05
N VAL A 147 -11.04 6.31 -14.82
CA VAL A 147 -11.24 7.34 -13.78
C VAL A 147 -10.76 6.85 -12.41
N GLU A 148 -10.37 7.79 -11.54
CA GLU A 148 -9.96 7.52 -10.15
C GLU A 148 -11.17 7.09 -9.29
N ALA A 149 -10.99 6.06 -8.48
CA ALA A 149 -12.06 5.43 -7.70
C ALA A 149 -12.71 6.36 -6.67
N GLU A 150 -11.93 7.28 -6.08
CA GLU A 150 -12.38 8.24 -5.07
C GLU A 150 -13.39 9.27 -5.64
N LYS A 151 -13.37 9.47 -6.95
CA LYS A 151 -14.22 10.42 -7.68
C LYS A 151 -15.55 9.81 -8.12
N VAL A 152 -15.93 8.63 -7.62
CA VAL A 152 -17.13 7.88 -8.04
C VAL A 152 -17.98 7.50 -6.83
N GLY A 153 -19.30 7.63 -6.95
CA GLY A 153 -20.31 7.30 -5.97
C GLY A 153 -21.28 6.24 -6.47
N ARG A 154 -22.17 5.75 -5.59
CA ARG A 154 -23.31 4.92 -5.99
C ARG A 154 -24.42 5.81 -6.56
N ALA A 155 -24.97 5.43 -7.71
CA ALA A 155 -26.21 6.02 -8.22
C ALA A 155 -27.39 5.43 -7.44
N ALA A 156 -28.44 6.22 -7.20
CA ALA A 156 -29.66 5.78 -6.52
C ALA A 156 -30.56 4.96 -7.47
#